data_AF-Q4SIJ1-F1
#
_entry.id   AF-Q4SIJ1-F1
#
_cell.length_a   1.000
_cell.length_b   1.000
_cell.length_c   1.000
_cell.angle_alpha   90.00
_cell.angle_beta   90.00
_cell.angle_gamma   90.00
#
_symmetry.space_group_name_H-M   'P 1'
#
loop_
_entity.id
_entity.type
_entity.pdbx_description
1 polymer ?
#
loop_
_entity_poly.entity_id
_entity_poly.type
_entity_poly.pdbx_seq_one_letter_code
_entity_poly.pdbx_strand_id
1 'polypeptide(L)'
;SSELGLLQAQQKIRELSVTIRMKEELIKELVKTGKDAQALNKQYSHKITALENEAVQARQELQEAQRQLQELEKQEREISATDKTRAQECRRKIAAAQSKVQVLSQRQRDTARLANLPAQSERRVLELERSVQSMRQQQEQLQRRLREESQQKRRLETEMQRRTHRVKELELKNEQQQKILRIKTEEIAAFQRQRRRAKIEEQKRWLDEEMERVLEQRRGLEELEGELTKREEILAKKEALLQERSSLETKRLRSSQALSKDLVLLTGRIEALEHELSERNGLLRSSSAQDSQQIRQEISNLRQEKDSLLKQRVELDDKLRQGNLLSPEEERTLFQFDEAIEALDAAIEYKNEAITQRQRQLRASASMLSQWEMNLMAKLSYLSASETRALLCKYFDKVVSLREEERKLQLALAELEMQLDEQQRLVQWLENALDRTQLDTDRRLTQQQKEHERSVQLLLQQCREETSLVEELRLRAAGDAPTNRVVQPGLGSWGGPAALPVVKSRRESRRSSLNVGPLVSNNAFIDVRKNPV
;
A
#
# COMPACT_ATOMS: atom_id res chain seq x y z
N SER A 1 15.75 -2.45 -27.17
CA SER A 1 15.43 -2.02 -25.78
C SER A 1 16.41 -2.61 -24.76
N SER A 2 16.67 -3.92 -24.78
CA SER A 2 17.54 -4.62 -23.80
C SER A 2 19.02 -4.17 -23.78
N GLU A 3 19.65 -3.89 -24.93
CA GLU A 3 21.05 -3.45 -24.96
C GLU A 3 21.28 -2.06 -24.35
N LEU A 4 20.36 -1.14 -24.59
CA LEU A 4 20.41 0.20 -23.99
C LEU A 4 20.25 0.12 -22.47
N GLY A 5 19.30 -0.71 -22.01
CA GLY A 5 19.10 -0.99 -20.58
C GLY A 5 20.32 -1.66 -19.92
N LEU A 6 21.00 -2.56 -20.64
CA LEU A 6 22.24 -3.21 -20.17
C LEU A 6 23.36 -2.20 -19.95
N LEU A 7 23.59 -1.31 -20.93
CA LEU A 7 24.61 -0.26 -20.83
C LEU A 7 24.29 0.73 -19.70
N GLN A 8 23.03 1.10 -19.54
CA GLN A 8 22.58 1.97 -18.45
C GLN A 8 22.78 1.31 -17.07
N ALA A 9 22.44 0.03 -16.91
CA ALA A 9 22.66 -0.71 -15.68
C ALA A 9 24.16 -0.82 -15.34
N GLN A 10 25.02 -1.08 -16.34
CA GLN A 10 26.47 -1.09 -16.16
C GLN A 10 27.02 0.29 -15.75
N GLN A 11 26.52 1.36 -16.37
CA GLN A 11 26.87 2.73 -16.00
C GLN A 11 26.48 3.02 -14.55
N LYS A 12 25.25 2.69 -14.14
CA LYS A 12 24.75 2.88 -12.77
C LYS A 12 25.57 2.11 -11.74
N ILE A 13 25.99 0.87 -12.04
CA ILE A 13 26.89 0.09 -11.19
C ILE A 13 28.25 0.79 -10.99
N ARG A 14 28.83 1.34 -12.07
CA ARG A 14 30.09 2.09 -12.00
C ARG A 14 29.92 3.36 -11.16
N GLU A 15 28.82 4.07 -11.38
CA GLU A 15 28.51 5.30 -10.69
C GLU A 15 28.33 5.09 -9.17
N LEU A 16 27.59 4.05 -8.77
CA LEU A 16 27.47 3.63 -7.37
C LEU A 16 28.83 3.23 -6.78
N SER A 17 29.67 2.53 -7.54
CA SER A 17 31.00 2.11 -7.07
C SER A 17 31.88 3.30 -6.68
N VAL A 18 31.86 4.37 -7.49
CA VAL A 18 32.62 5.60 -7.20
C VAL A 18 32.10 6.26 -5.92
N THR A 19 30.78 6.42 -5.81
CA THR A 19 30.15 7.04 -4.64
C THR A 19 30.40 6.25 -3.35
N ILE A 20 30.31 4.92 -3.40
CA ILE A 20 30.64 4.02 -2.28
C ILE A 20 32.10 4.24 -1.84
N ARG A 21 33.06 4.20 -2.77
CA ARG A 21 34.48 4.41 -2.45
C ARG A 21 34.73 5.77 -1.82
N MET A 22 34.11 6.83 -2.35
CA MET A 22 34.25 8.17 -1.79
C MET A 22 33.75 8.24 -0.34
N LYS A 23 32.60 7.61 -0.04
CA LYS A 23 32.06 7.56 1.33
C LYS A 23 32.87 6.68 2.26
N GLU A 24 33.40 5.56 1.78
CA GLU A 24 34.31 4.70 2.56
C GLU A 24 35.60 5.40 2.94
N GLU A 25 36.18 6.16 2.03
CA GLU A 25 37.35 7.01 2.32
C GLU A 25 37.01 8.08 3.36
N LEU A 26 35.85 8.74 3.23
CA LEU A 26 35.40 9.72 4.23
C LEU A 26 35.17 9.06 5.61
N ILE A 27 34.61 7.86 5.66
CA ILE A 27 34.46 7.10 6.91
C ILE A 27 35.83 6.84 7.54
N LYS A 28 36.83 6.41 6.75
CA LYS A 28 38.20 6.17 7.25
C LYS A 28 38.81 7.43 7.84
N GLU A 29 38.67 8.57 7.16
CA GLU A 29 39.15 9.86 7.65
C GLU A 29 38.44 10.29 8.93
N LEU A 30 37.10 10.22 8.97
CA LEU A 30 36.30 10.55 10.15
C LEU A 30 36.66 9.68 11.36
N VAL A 31 36.88 8.38 11.17
CA VAL A 31 37.32 7.46 12.25
C VAL A 31 38.70 7.84 12.76
N LYS A 32 39.62 8.20 11.86
CA LYS A 32 40.97 8.65 12.23
C LYS A 32 40.91 9.96 13.02
N THR A 33 40.20 10.96 12.51
CA THR A 33 39.99 12.24 13.19
C THR A 33 39.27 12.08 14.51
N GLY A 34 38.27 11.19 14.60
CA GLY A 34 37.57 10.88 15.85
C GLY A 34 38.50 10.33 16.92
N LYS A 35 39.37 9.37 16.57
CA LYS A 35 40.43 8.85 17.47
C LYS A 35 41.43 9.93 17.86
N ASP A 36 41.81 10.77 16.90
CA ASP A 36 42.75 11.86 17.11
C ASP A 36 42.21 12.92 18.07
N ALA A 37 40.95 13.31 17.88
CA ALA A 37 40.20 14.20 18.76
C ALA A 37 40.01 13.56 20.14
N GLN A 38 39.73 12.25 20.22
CA GLN A 38 39.60 11.54 21.49
C GLN A 38 40.92 11.52 22.28
N ALA A 39 42.06 11.31 21.62
CA ALA A 39 43.38 11.35 22.24
C ALA A 39 43.72 12.76 22.79
N LEU A 40 43.48 13.80 21.98
CA LEU A 40 43.58 15.20 22.41
C LEU A 40 42.65 15.49 23.59
N ASN A 41 41.41 15.05 23.53
CA ASN A 41 40.42 15.28 24.57
C ASN A 41 40.83 14.61 25.89
N LYS A 42 41.49 13.43 25.83
CA LYS A 42 42.13 12.84 27.02
C LYS A 42 43.27 13.71 27.53
N GLN A 43 44.16 14.22 26.69
CA GLN A 43 45.23 15.12 27.14
C GLN A 43 44.66 16.40 27.77
N TYR A 44 43.68 17.00 27.12
CA TYR A 44 42.96 18.15 27.63
C TYR A 44 42.20 17.84 28.92
N SER A 45 41.58 16.67 29.09
CA SER A 45 40.88 16.34 30.34
C SER A 45 41.85 16.28 31.52
N HIS A 46 43.05 15.72 31.34
CA HIS A 46 44.10 15.73 32.37
C HIS A 46 44.62 17.16 32.62
N LYS A 47 44.77 17.96 31.56
CA LYS A 47 45.14 19.36 31.69
C LYS A 47 44.08 20.17 32.42
N ILE A 48 42.80 19.91 32.15
CA ILE A 48 41.65 20.54 32.78
C ILE A 48 41.62 20.19 34.26
N THR A 49 41.74 18.92 34.64
CA THR A 49 41.73 18.55 36.06
C THR A 49 42.89 19.20 36.82
N ALA A 50 44.08 19.31 36.20
CA ALA A 50 45.19 20.08 36.76
C ALA A 50 44.88 21.58 36.87
N LEU A 51 44.30 22.19 35.83
CA LEU A 51 43.90 23.60 35.83
C LEU A 51 42.72 23.89 36.78
N GLU A 52 41.83 22.93 36.99
CA GLU A 52 40.73 22.98 37.95
C GLU A 52 41.27 22.91 39.37
N ASN A 53 42.25 22.03 39.63
CA ASN A 53 42.97 22.02 40.91
C ASN A 53 43.73 23.34 41.15
N GLU A 54 44.45 23.85 40.14
CA GLU A 54 45.09 25.18 40.18
C GLU A 54 44.05 26.32 40.40
N ALA A 55 42.86 26.21 39.81
CA ALA A 55 41.77 27.17 39.99
C ALA A 55 41.14 27.09 41.38
N VAL A 56 40.98 25.88 41.93
CA VAL A 56 40.48 25.66 43.30
C VAL A 56 41.49 26.20 44.30
N GLN A 57 42.78 25.93 44.12
CA GLN A 57 43.86 26.52 44.92
C GLN A 57 43.86 28.05 44.82
N ALA A 58 43.80 28.60 43.61
CA ALA A 58 43.74 30.06 43.43
C ALA A 58 42.46 30.69 44.03
N ARG A 59 41.34 29.95 44.07
CA ARG A 59 40.11 30.39 44.77
C ARG A 59 40.28 30.33 46.29
N GLN A 60 40.97 29.33 46.82
CA GLN A 60 41.30 29.23 48.25
C GLN A 60 42.26 30.36 48.66
N GLU A 61 43.34 30.59 47.91
CA GLU A 61 44.26 31.71 48.10
C GLU A 61 43.54 33.06 47.99
N LEU A 62 42.59 33.20 47.04
CA LEU A 62 41.75 34.38 46.92
C LEU A 62 40.88 34.58 48.17
N GLN A 63 40.28 33.52 48.69
CA GLN A 63 39.48 33.57 49.92
C GLN A 63 40.35 33.90 51.15
N GLU A 64 41.56 33.35 51.24
CA GLU A 64 42.52 33.64 52.30
C GLU A 64 43.04 35.08 52.23
N ALA A 65 43.41 35.56 51.03
CA ALA A 65 43.80 36.94 50.80
C ALA A 65 42.65 37.92 51.07
N GLN A 66 41.40 37.53 50.78
CA GLN A 66 40.20 38.28 51.16
C GLN A 66 39.98 38.30 52.68
N ARG A 67 40.21 37.19 53.39
CA ARG A 67 40.14 37.13 54.86
C ARG A 67 41.23 37.99 55.51
N GLN A 68 42.47 37.90 55.03
CA GLN A 68 43.58 38.74 55.48
C GLN A 68 43.33 40.22 55.19
N LEU A 69 42.76 40.56 54.02
CA LEU A 69 42.33 41.92 53.72
C LEU A 69 41.24 42.38 54.71
N GLN A 70 40.25 41.54 55.02
CA GLN A 70 39.20 41.86 56.00
C GLN A 70 39.71 41.98 57.44
N GLU A 71 40.73 41.20 57.83
CA GLU A 71 41.41 41.31 59.13
C GLU A 71 42.25 42.58 59.22
N LEU A 72 42.99 42.92 58.16
CA LEU A 72 43.70 44.20 58.04
C LEU A 72 42.73 45.39 58.02
N GLU A 73 41.58 45.29 57.34
CA GLU A 73 40.53 46.33 57.34
C GLU A 73 39.84 46.46 58.71
N LYS A 74 39.80 45.39 59.53
CA LYS A 74 39.36 45.45 60.94
C LYS A 74 40.42 46.08 61.85
N GLN A 75 41.70 45.84 61.60
CA GLN A 75 42.84 46.44 62.31
C GLN A 75 43.13 47.89 61.88
N GLU A 76 42.79 48.30 60.65
CA GLU A 76 42.92 49.65 60.09
C GLU A 76 42.08 50.72 60.83
N ARG A 77 41.23 50.32 61.78
CA ARG A 77 40.60 51.27 62.72
C ARG A 77 41.63 51.91 63.67
N GLU A 78 42.84 51.36 63.78
CA GLU A 78 43.98 51.96 64.51
C GLU A 78 45.21 52.14 63.57
N ILE A 79 45.35 53.37 63.09
CA ILE A 79 46.36 54.07 62.27
C ILE A 79 47.77 53.40 62.05
N SER A 80 48.11 53.10 60.78
CA SER A 80 49.47 53.17 60.21
C SER A 80 49.48 53.29 58.66
N ALA A 81 50.47 53.99 58.08
CA ALA A 81 50.66 54.17 56.63
C ALA A 81 51.21 52.92 55.91
N THR A 82 51.89 52.02 56.63
CA THR A 82 52.41 50.75 56.09
C THR A 82 51.31 49.73 55.80
N ASP A 83 50.16 49.86 56.46
CA ASP A 83 49.05 48.92 56.33
C ASP A 83 48.18 49.24 55.10
N LYS A 84 48.11 50.52 54.70
CA LYS A 84 47.50 50.93 53.43
C LYS A 84 48.22 50.35 52.21
N THR A 85 49.56 50.32 52.21
CA THR A 85 50.35 49.71 51.12
C THR A 85 50.15 48.19 51.06
N ARG A 86 50.05 47.52 52.22
CA ARG A 86 49.77 46.07 52.31
C ARG A 86 48.35 45.73 51.88
N ALA A 87 47.35 46.52 52.28
CA ALA A 87 45.96 46.35 51.85
C ALA A 87 45.81 46.58 50.33
N GLN A 88 46.50 47.57 49.76
CA GLN A 88 46.51 47.82 48.33
C GLN A 88 47.21 46.70 47.54
N GLU A 89 48.28 46.12 48.08
CA GLU A 89 48.89 44.89 47.55
C GLU A 89 47.95 43.69 47.61
N CYS A 90 47.22 43.50 48.73
CA CYS A 90 46.20 42.46 48.84
C CYS A 90 45.06 42.65 47.82
N ARG A 91 44.59 43.88 47.60
CA ARG A 91 43.60 44.18 46.54
C ARG A 91 44.13 43.85 45.14
N ARG A 92 45.41 44.14 44.85
CA ARG A 92 46.05 43.74 43.58
C ARG A 92 46.13 42.22 43.43
N LYS A 93 46.47 41.49 44.50
CA LYS A 93 46.48 40.01 44.50
C LYS A 93 45.08 39.43 44.27
N ILE A 94 44.05 40.00 44.90
CA ILE A 94 42.65 39.61 44.71
C ILE A 94 42.21 39.82 43.25
N ALA A 95 42.52 40.97 42.66
CA ALA A 95 42.18 41.26 41.26
C ALA A 95 42.91 40.31 40.29
N ALA A 96 44.19 40.01 40.54
CA ALA A 96 44.97 39.05 39.76
C ALA A 96 44.39 37.62 39.85
N ALA A 97 44.01 37.18 41.05
CA ALA A 97 43.40 35.87 41.27
C ALA A 97 41.99 35.77 40.63
N GLN A 98 41.17 36.82 40.70
CA GLN A 98 39.88 36.88 40.01
C GLN A 98 40.02 36.78 38.49
N SER A 99 40.96 37.52 37.90
CA SER A 99 41.31 37.43 36.47
C SER A 99 41.75 36.00 36.10
N LYS A 100 42.61 35.38 36.91
CA LYS A 100 43.07 34.00 36.72
C LYS A 100 41.90 33.01 36.75
N VAL A 101 40.98 33.13 37.70
CA VAL A 101 39.77 32.27 37.76
C VAL A 101 38.87 32.45 36.54
N GLN A 102 38.70 33.68 36.04
CA GLN A 102 37.89 33.95 34.85
C GLN A 102 38.49 33.30 33.59
N VAL A 103 39.80 33.45 33.37
CA VAL A 103 40.52 32.82 32.24
C VAL A 103 40.41 31.29 32.31
N LEU A 104 40.57 30.70 33.49
CA LEU A 104 40.45 29.25 33.68
C LEU A 104 39.01 28.75 33.41
N SER A 105 37.99 29.49 33.84
CA SER A 105 36.58 29.15 33.57
C SER A 105 36.21 29.23 32.09
N GLN A 106 36.79 30.19 31.35
CA GLN A 106 36.58 30.31 29.91
C GLN A 106 37.24 29.15 29.16
N ARG A 107 38.49 28.80 29.51
CA ARG A 107 39.19 27.63 28.96
C ARG A 107 38.45 26.33 29.22
N GLN A 108 37.83 26.17 30.40
CA GLN A 108 37.01 25.01 30.72
C GLN A 108 35.81 24.86 29.76
N ARG A 109 35.10 25.95 29.44
CA ARG A 109 33.97 25.95 28.50
C ARG A 109 34.39 25.63 27.07
N ASP A 110 35.48 26.22 26.60
CA ASP A 110 35.98 25.99 25.24
C ASP A 110 36.44 24.53 25.05
N THR A 111 37.00 23.93 26.10
CA THR A 111 37.41 22.52 26.08
C THR A 111 36.23 21.56 26.18
N ALA A 112 35.18 21.91 26.94
CA ALA A 112 33.93 21.13 26.95
C ALA A 112 33.25 21.06 25.57
N ARG A 113 33.43 22.07 24.72
CA ARG A 113 32.96 22.04 23.32
C ARG A 113 33.78 21.08 22.46
N LEU A 114 35.10 20.98 22.69
CA LEU A 114 35.96 20.00 22.02
C LEU A 114 35.60 18.56 22.40
N ALA A 115 35.06 18.34 23.61
CA ALA A 115 34.68 17.02 24.07
C ALA A 115 33.49 16.38 23.31
N ASN A 116 32.69 17.18 22.61
CA ASN A 116 31.55 16.69 21.81
C ASN A 116 31.92 16.29 20.37
N LEU A 117 33.12 16.68 19.88
CA LEU A 117 33.56 16.36 18.52
C LEU A 117 33.66 14.85 18.23
N PRO A 118 34.19 14.00 19.13
CA PRO A 118 34.23 12.55 18.90
C PRO A 118 32.82 11.93 18.75
N ALA A 119 31.89 12.30 19.62
CA ALA A 119 30.51 11.79 19.57
C ALA A 119 29.77 12.24 18.29
N GLN A 120 30.05 13.44 17.79
CA GLN A 120 29.53 13.92 16.51
C GLN A 120 30.12 13.12 15.33
N SER A 121 31.42 12.83 15.36
CA SER A 121 32.09 12.01 14.34
C SER A 121 31.54 10.59 14.29
N GLU A 122 31.29 9.95 15.44
CA GLU A 122 30.72 8.60 15.52
C GLU A 122 29.31 8.51 14.93
N ARG A 123 28.44 9.48 15.24
CA ARG A 123 27.09 9.55 14.64
C ARG A 123 27.17 9.68 13.13
N ARG A 124 28.09 10.51 12.63
CA ARG A 124 28.28 10.71 11.19
C ARG A 124 28.82 9.46 10.50
N VAL A 125 29.72 8.73 11.14
CA VAL A 125 30.23 7.44 10.67
C VAL A 125 29.08 6.43 10.52
N LEU A 126 28.24 6.28 11.54
CA LEU A 126 27.10 5.34 11.48
C LEU A 126 26.10 5.67 10.37
N GLU A 127 25.82 6.95 10.13
CA GLU A 127 24.96 7.40 9.01
C GLU A 127 25.57 7.03 7.64
N LEU A 128 26.86 7.29 7.47
CA LEU A 128 27.58 6.97 6.23
C LEU A 128 27.67 5.46 6.01
N GLU A 129 27.89 4.67 7.06
CA GLU A 129 27.92 3.21 7.00
C GLU A 129 26.58 2.63 6.53
N ARG A 130 25.46 3.11 7.08
CA ARG A 130 24.11 2.69 6.63
C ARG A 130 23.88 3.06 5.16
N SER A 131 24.30 4.25 4.74
CA SER A 131 24.20 4.68 3.34
C SER A 131 25.04 3.80 2.41
N VAL A 132 26.27 3.46 2.79
CA VAL A 132 27.15 2.55 2.04
C VAL A 132 26.55 1.16 1.93
N GLN A 133 26.00 0.62 3.02
CA GLN A 133 25.34 -0.69 3.02
C GLN A 133 24.15 -0.73 2.05
N SER A 134 23.28 0.29 2.07
CA SER A 134 22.15 0.38 1.16
C SER A 134 22.59 0.44 -0.31
N MET A 135 23.60 1.26 -0.64
CA MET A 135 24.11 1.35 -2.02
C MET A 135 24.78 0.04 -2.48
N ARG A 136 25.46 -0.70 -1.60
CA ARG A 136 26.03 -2.02 -1.91
C ARG A 136 24.93 -3.04 -2.24
N GLN A 137 23.85 -3.07 -1.46
CA GLN A 137 22.70 -3.93 -1.75
C GLN A 137 22.08 -3.60 -3.12
N GLN A 138 21.91 -2.32 -3.44
CA GLN A 138 21.42 -1.88 -4.74
C GLN A 138 22.37 -2.31 -5.88
N GLN A 139 23.68 -2.15 -5.68
CA GLN A 139 24.69 -2.57 -6.65
C GLN A 139 24.64 -4.09 -6.91
N GLU A 140 24.52 -4.90 -5.87
CA GLU A 140 24.43 -6.36 -5.99
C GLU A 140 23.17 -6.80 -6.74
N GLN A 141 22.02 -6.20 -6.44
CA GLN A 141 20.76 -6.48 -7.13
C GLN A 141 20.86 -6.18 -8.63
N LEU A 142 21.44 -5.03 -9.00
CA LEU A 142 21.66 -4.67 -10.41
C LEU A 142 22.61 -5.65 -11.10
N GLN A 143 23.67 -6.08 -10.42
CA GLN A 143 24.59 -7.08 -10.97
C GLN A 143 23.94 -8.45 -11.19
N ARG A 144 23.03 -8.90 -10.31
CA ARG A 144 22.30 -10.16 -10.48
C ARG A 144 21.38 -10.08 -11.71
N ARG A 145 20.56 -9.04 -11.82
CA ARG A 145 19.68 -8.81 -12.98
C ARG A 145 20.45 -8.76 -14.31
N LEU A 146 21.62 -8.09 -14.33
CA LEU A 146 22.46 -8.01 -15.53
C LEU A 146 22.94 -9.38 -16.03
N ARG A 147 23.27 -10.29 -15.10
CA ARG A 147 23.71 -11.65 -15.42
C ARG A 147 22.55 -12.46 -16.01
N GLU A 148 21.36 -12.33 -15.43
CA GLU A 148 20.14 -13.02 -15.89
C GLU A 148 19.74 -12.58 -17.31
N GLU A 149 19.64 -11.28 -17.56
CA GLU A 149 19.34 -10.71 -18.89
C GLU A 149 20.35 -11.14 -19.96
N SER A 150 21.64 -11.13 -19.61
CA SER A 150 22.71 -11.56 -20.52
C SER A 150 22.62 -13.05 -20.89
N GLN A 151 22.14 -13.90 -19.98
CA GLN A 151 21.91 -15.31 -20.26
C GLN A 151 20.65 -15.52 -21.11
N GLN A 152 19.58 -14.77 -20.85
CA GLN A 152 18.34 -14.84 -21.63
C GLN A 152 18.54 -14.39 -23.09
N LYS A 153 19.27 -13.30 -23.33
CA LYS A 153 19.59 -12.81 -24.69
C LYS A 153 20.23 -13.90 -25.57
N ARG A 154 21.23 -14.61 -25.03
CA ARG A 154 21.93 -15.69 -25.76
C ARG A 154 20.98 -16.81 -26.18
N ARG A 155 20.01 -17.15 -25.34
CA ARG A 155 19.02 -18.20 -25.65
C ARG A 155 18.12 -17.77 -26.81
N LEU A 156 17.57 -16.55 -26.76
CA LEU A 156 16.68 -16.04 -27.81
C LEU A 156 17.38 -15.86 -29.16
N GLU A 157 18.65 -15.43 -29.18
CA GLU A 157 19.45 -15.31 -30.41
C GLU A 157 19.56 -16.66 -31.15
N THR A 158 19.80 -17.74 -30.42
CA THR A 158 19.90 -19.07 -31.03
C THR A 158 18.57 -19.58 -31.59
N GLU A 159 17.43 -19.19 -31.01
CA GLU A 159 16.10 -19.56 -31.51
C GLU A 159 15.69 -18.74 -32.73
N MET A 160 16.00 -17.44 -32.75
CA MET A 160 15.73 -16.55 -33.86
C MET A 160 16.40 -17.06 -35.14
N GLN A 161 17.69 -17.40 -35.07
CA GLN A 161 18.45 -17.93 -36.21
C GLN A 161 17.75 -19.13 -36.86
N ARG A 162 17.21 -20.05 -36.07
CA ARG A 162 16.49 -21.23 -36.56
C ARG A 162 15.21 -20.86 -37.32
N ARG A 163 14.43 -19.88 -36.82
CA ARG A 163 13.18 -19.43 -37.46
C ARG A 163 13.43 -18.70 -38.78
N THR A 164 14.48 -17.87 -38.84
CA THR A 164 14.82 -17.11 -40.05
C THR A 164 15.14 -18.04 -41.23
N HIS A 165 15.80 -19.17 -41.00
CA HIS A 165 16.04 -20.15 -42.05
C HIS A 165 14.74 -20.75 -42.62
N ARG A 166 13.74 -21.00 -41.78
CA ARG A 166 12.48 -21.63 -42.19
C ARG A 166 11.58 -20.73 -43.03
N VAL A 167 11.56 -19.42 -42.75
CA VAL A 167 10.73 -18.45 -43.48
C VAL A 167 11.18 -18.32 -44.93
N LYS A 168 12.50 -18.25 -45.17
CA LYS A 168 13.08 -18.12 -46.52
C LYS A 168 12.66 -19.26 -47.46
N GLU A 169 12.50 -20.48 -46.92
CA GLU A 169 12.04 -21.64 -47.71
C GLU A 169 10.58 -21.53 -48.16
N LEU A 170 9.74 -20.87 -47.36
CA LEU A 170 8.30 -20.76 -47.60
C LEU A 170 7.96 -19.61 -48.55
N GLU A 171 8.67 -18.49 -48.44
CA GLU A 171 8.50 -17.32 -49.31
C GLU A 171 8.75 -17.66 -50.79
N LEU A 172 9.82 -18.41 -51.06
CA LEU A 172 10.18 -18.83 -52.42
C LEU A 172 9.06 -19.63 -53.10
N LYS A 173 8.33 -20.44 -52.34
CA LYS A 173 7.23 -21.27 -52.86
C LYS A 173 5.97 -20.47 -53.14
N ASN A 174 5.71 -19.41 -52.38
CA ASN A 174 4.50 -18.59 -52.50
C ASN A 174 4.58 -17.61 -53.69
N GLU A 175 5.74 -17.00 -53.95
CA GLU A 175 5.91 -16.05 -55.06
C GLU A 175 5.68 -16.66 -56.44
N GLN A 176 6.07 -17.93 -56.61
CA GLN A 176 5.86 -18.66 -57.85
C GLN A 176 4.37 -18.84 -58.17
N GLN A 177 3.52 -18.93 -57.16
CA GLN A 177 2.09 -19.20 -57.32
C GLN A 177 1.29 -17.93 -57.65
N GLN A 178 1.71 -16.75 -57.15
CA GLN A 178 0.93 -15.51 -57.29
C GLN A 178 1.02 -14.85 -58.67
N LYS A 179 2.14 -14.98 -59.38
CA LYS A 179 2.33 -14.38 -60.71
C LYS A 179 1.35 -14.91 -61.76
N ILE A 180 0.95 -16.15 -61.60
CA ILE A 180 0.10 -16.86 -62.56
C ILE A 180 -1.36 -16.37 -62.49
N LEU A 181 -1.79 -15.84 -61.33
CA LEU A 181 -3.20 -15.57 -61.04
C LEU A 181 -3.67 -14.15 -61.40
N ARG A 182 -2.78 -13.16 -61.44
CA ARG A 182 -3.18 -11.75 -61.59
C ARG A 182 -3.60 -11.38 -63.02
N ILE A 183 -2.86 -11.85 -64.01
CA ILE A 183 -3.02 -11.44 -65.41
C ILE A 183 -4.42 -11.76 -65.98
N LYS A 184 -5.09 -12.79 -65.47
CA LYS A 184 -6.33 -13.30 -66.08
C LYS A 184 -7.62 -12.68 -65.54
N THR A 185 -7.57 -11.82 -64.52
CA THR A 185 -8.76 -11.52 -63.70
C THR A 185 -9.31 -10.09 -63.88
N GLU A 186 -8.53 -9.16 -64.44
CA GLU A 186 -8.86 -7.73 -64.43
C GLU A 186 -9.83 -7.28 -65.54
N GLU A 187 -9.70 -7.78 -66.76
CA GLU A 187 -10.40 -7.22 -67.93
C GLU A 187 -11.90 -7.55 -67.98
N ILE A 188 -12.33 -8.68 -67.40
CA ILE A 188 -13.72 -9.16 -67.49
C ILE A 188 -14.65 -8.44 -66.50
N ALA A 189 -14.11 -7.76 -65.50
CA ALA A 189 -14.87 -7.48 -64.29
C ALA A 189 -15.61 -6.12 -64.27
N ALA A 190 -15.26 -5.14 -65.11
CA ALA A 190 -15.81 -3.78 -65.00
C ALA A 190 -17.28 -3.63 -65.45
N PHE A 191 -17.64 -4.25 -66.57
CA PHE A 191 -18.93 -4.03 -67.24
C PHE A 191 -20.10 -4.76 -66.57
N GLN A 192 -19.86 -5.88 -65.89
CA GLN A 192 -20.89 -6.64 -65.18
C GLN A 192 -21.28 -6.04 -63.80
N ARG A 193 -20.56 -5.03 -63.30
CA ARG A 193 -20.70 -4.51 -61.93
C ARG A 193 -21.93 -3.60 -61.69
N GLN A 194 -22.42 -2.86 -62.69
CA GLN A 194 -23.47 -1.84 -62.48
C GLN A 194 -24.90 -2.42 -62.41
N ARG A 195 -25.28 -3.28 -63.36
CA ARG A 195 -26.63 -3.91 -63.40
C ARG A 195 -26.85 -4.94 -62.28
N ARG A 196 -25.76 -5.51 -61.74
CA ARG A 196 -25.80 -6.36 -60.55
C ARG A 196 -26.12 -5.55 -59.28
N ARG A 197 -25.79 -4.26 -59.22
CA ARG A 197 -25.83 -3.45 -57.98
C ARG A 197 -27.24 -3.23 -57.43
N ALA A 198 -28.23 -2.85 -58.25
CA ALA A 198 -29.60 -2.58 -57.81
C ALA A 198 -30.34 -3.84 -57.32
N LYS A 199 -30.16 -4.99 -57.97
CA LYS A 199 -30.77 -6.27 -57.55
C LYS A 199 -30.15 -6.81 -56.26
N ILE A 200 -28.91 -6.43 -55.94
CA ILE A 200 -28.25 -6.77 -54.67
C ILE A 200 -28.80 -5.92 -53.51
N GLU A 201 -29.22 -4.68 -53.75
CA GLU A 201 -29.69 -3.79 -52.67
C GLU A 201 -31.05 -4.21 -52.08
N GLU A 202 -31.99 -4.68 -52.91
CA GLU A 202 -33.27 -5.23 -52.44
C GLU A 202 -33.07 -6.56 -51.68
N GLN A 203 -32.16 -7.41 -52.17
CA GLN A 203 -31.76 -8.65 -51.48
C GLN A 203 -31.06 -8.37 -50.15
N LYS A 204 -30.27 -7.30 -50.05
CA LYS A 204 -29.61 -6.87 -48.81
C LYS A 204 -30.63 -6.43 -47.76
N ARG A 205 -31.60 -5.58 -48.11
CA ARG A 205 -32.65 -5.17 -47.16
C ARG A 205 -33.43 -6.35 -46.58
N TRP A 206 -33.77 -7.31 -47.43
CA TRP A 206 -34.44 -8.53 -46.99
C TRP A 206 -33.57 -9.38 -46.04
N LEU A 207 -32.25 -9.44 -46.27
CA LEU A 207 -31.31 -10.11 -45.36
C LEU A 207 -31.14 -9.35 -44.04
N ASP A 208 -31.15 -8.02 -44.08
CA ASP A 208 -31.04 -7.17 -42.89
C ASP A 208 -32.27 -7.36 -41.99
N GLU A 209 -33.48 -7.37 -42.56
CA GLU A 209 -34.72 -7.69 -41.84
C GLU A 209 -34.70 -9.11 -41.23
N GLU A 210 -34.11 -10.09 -41.93
CA GLU A 210 -33.99 -11.45 -41.42
C GLU A 210 -32.96 -11.54 -40.27
N MET A 211 -31.84 -10.83 -40.40
CA MET A 211 -30.85 -10.71 -39.33
C MET A 211 -31.47 -10.09 -38.08
N GLU A 212 -32.30 -9.06 -38.24
CA GLU A 212 -33.08 -8.48 -37.14
C GLU A 212 -34.04 -9.48 -36.50
N ARG A 213 -34.74 -10.32 -37.29
CA ARG A 213 -35.58 -11.40 -36.76
C ARG A 213 -34.79 -12.43 -35.95
N VAL A 214 -33.61 -12.83 -36.42
CA VAL A 214 -32.72 -13.76 -35.70
C VAL A 214 -32.23 -13.12 -34.39
N LEU A 215 -31.89 -11.83 -34.39
CA LEU A 215 -31.50 -11.11 -33.19
C LEU A 215 -32.67 -11.00 -32.19
N GLU A 216 -33.89 -10.74 -32.66
CA GLU A 216 -35.09 -10.68 -31.83
C GLU A 216 -35.42 -12.03 -31.17
N GLN A 217 -35.18 -13.15 -31.88
CA GLN A 217 -35.29 -14.47 -31.29
C GLN A 217 -34.27 -14.72 -30.18
N ARG A 218 -33.01 -14.32 -30.40
CA ARG A 218 -31.96 -14.44 -29.37
C ARG A 218 -32.32 -13.63 -28.14
N ARG A 219 -32.72 -12.38 -28.31
CA ARG A 219 -33.17 -11.51 -27.21
C ARG A 219 -34.28 -12.14 -26.41
N GLY A 220 -35.33 -12.63 -27.06
CA GLY A 220 -36.42 -13.18 -26.27
C GLY A 220 -36.22 -14.63 -25.81
N LEU A 221 -35.15 -15.33 -26.23
CA LEU A 221 -34.64 -16.51 -25.50
C LEU A 221 -34.00 -16.08 -24.18
N GLU A 222 -33.18 -15.02 -24.19
CA GLU A 222 -32.60 -14.44 -22.97
C GLU A 222 -33.70 -13.96 -22.00
N GLU A 223 -34.77 -13.35 -22.51
CA GLU A 223 -35.93 -12.97 -21.68
C GLU A 223 -36.64 -14.18 -21.08
N LEU A 224 -36.81 -15.27 -21.84
CA LEU A 224 -37.43 -16.50 -21.36
C LEU A 224 -36.59 -17.13 -20.24
N GLU A 225 -35.27 -17.18 -20.40
CA GLU A 225 -34.33 -17.61 -19.36
C GLU A 225 -34.46 -16.74 -18.11
N GLY A 226 -34.54 -15.41 -18.29
CA GLY A 226 -34.75 -14.47 -17.19
C GLY A 226 -36.10 -14.62 -16.47
N GLU A 227 -37.17 -15.03 -17.15
CA GLU A 227 -38.46 -15.31 -16.51
C GLU A 227 -38.46 -16.66 -15.77
N LEU A 228 -37.72 -17.66 -16.26
CA LEU A 228 -37.52 -18.95 -15.58
C LEU A 228 -36.72 -18.78 -14.27
N THR A 229 -35.62 -18.03 -14.29
CA THR A 229 -34.82 -17.78 -13.09
C THR A 229 -35.62 -17.04 -12.01
N LYS A 230 -36.40 -16.01 -12.39
CA LYS A 230 -37.31 -15.32 -11.45
C LYS A 230 -38.35 -16.27 -10.86
N ARG A 231 -38.90 -17.20 -11.65
CA ARG A 231 -39.84 -18.22 -11.14
C ARG A 231 -39.15 -19.15 -10.14
N GLU A 232 -37.93 -19.59 -10.42
CA GLU A 232 -37.13 -20.42 -9.51
C GLU A 232 -36.87 -19.71 -8.18
N GLU A 233 -36.57 -18.41 -8.21
CA GLU A 233 -36.41 -17.60 -6.99
C GLU A 233 -37.70 -17.51 -6.17
N ILE A 234 -38.85 -17.35 -6.81
CA ILE A 234 -40.17 -17.31 -6.12
C ILE A 234 -40.48 -18.67 -5.51
N LEU A 235 -40.20 -19.77 -6.23
CA LEU A 235 -40.35 -21.13 -5.73
C LEU A 235 -39.47 -21.38 -4.51
N ALA A 236 -38.20 -20.98 -4.54
CA ALA A 236 -37.29 -21.11 -3.39
C ALA A 236 -37.80 -20.35 -2.16
N LYS A 237 -38.36 -19.14 -2.35
CA LYS A 237 -39.00 -18.38 -1.26
C LYS A 237 -40.24 -19.10 -0.71
N LYS A 238 -41.08 -19.66 -1.59
CA LYS A 238 -42.27 -20.42 -1.19
C LYS A 238 -41.88 -21.66 -0.38
N GLU A 239 -40.86 -22.39 -0.82
CA GLU A 239 -40.34 -23.57 -0.10
C GLU A 239 -39.82 -23.21 1.30
N ALA A 240 -39.10 -22.09 1.43
CA ALA A 240 -38.65 -21.59 2.73
C ALA A 240 -39.81 -21.28 3.68
N LEU A 241 -40.84 -20.56 3.20
CA LEU A 241 -42.02 -20.26 4.01
C LEU A 241 -42.80 -21.52 4.40
N LEU A 242 -42.92 -22.50 3.50
CA LEU A 242 -43.54 -23.79 3.81
C LEU A 242 -42.76 -24.56 4.89
N GLN A 243 -41.43 -24.51 4.87
CA GLN A 243 -40.60 -25.11 5.92
C GLN A 243 -40.85 -24.42 7.28
N GLU A 244 -40.85 -23.09 7.33
CA GLU A 244 -41.13 -22.33 8.55
C GLU A 244 -42.54 -22.59 9.08
N ARG A 245 -43.55 -22.58 8.21
CA ARG A 245 -44.94 -22.96 8.54
C ARG A 245 -45.03 -24.37 9.12
N SER A 246 -44.39 -25.35 8.47
CA SER A 246 -44.38 -26.73 8.97
C SER A 246 -43.73 -26.83 10.36
N SER A 247 -42.71 -26.00 10.63
CA SER A 247 -42.07 -25.96 11.95
C SER A 247 -43.04 -25.50 13.04
N LEU A 248 -43.92 -24.53 12.77
CA LEU A 248 -44.94 -24.07 13.70
C LEU A 248 -46.08 -25.10 13.86
N GLU A 249 -46.48 -25.77 12.78
CA GLU A 249 -47.46 -26.86 12.87
C GLU A 249 -46.94 -28.04 13.71
N THR A 250 -45.65 -28.40 13.57
CA THR A 250 -45.05 -29.44 14.42
C THR A 250 -45.00 -29.02 15.89
N LYS A 251 -44.74 -27.74 16.20
CA LYS A 251 -44.87 -27.23 17.57
C LYS A 251 -46.31 -27.37 18.08
N ARG A 252 -47.30 -26.95 17.30
CA ARG A 252 -48.74 -27.07 17.64
C ARG A 252 -49.13 -28.52 17.94
N LEU A 253 -48.67 -29.46 17.11
CA LEU A 253 -48.92 -30.90 17.32
C LEU A 253 -48.28 -31.39 18.64
N ARG A 254 -47.04 -30.99 18.93
CA ARG A 254 -46.37 -31.35 20.18
C ARG A 254 -47.13 -30.79 21.40
N SER A 255 -47.62 -29.55 21.33
CA SER A 255 -48.45 -28.93 22.37
C SER A 255 -49.78 -29.68 22.56
N SER A 256 -50.44 -30.07 21.48
CA SER A 256 -51.68 -30.87 21.51
C SER A 256 -51.46 -32.22 22.18
N GLN A 257 -50.38 -32.91 21.80
CA GLN A 257 -50.00 -34.19 22.38
C GLN A 257 -49.65 -34.08 23.86
N ALA A 258 -49.05 -32.97 24.30
CA ALA A 258 -48.78 -32.73 25.72
C ALA A 258 -50.10 -32.57 26.51
N LEU A 259 -51.02 -31.71 26.06
CA LEU A 259 -52.30 -31.51 26.74
C LEU A 259 -53.19 -32.76 26.74
N SER A 260 -53.20 -33.53 25.64
CA SER A 260 -53.96 -34.78 25.59
C SER A 260 -53.42 -35.80 26.60
N LYS A 261 -52.10 -35.88 26.80
CA LYS A 261 -51.49 -36.70 27.86
C LYS A 261 -51.96 -36.22 29.24
N ASP A 262 -51.97 -34.91 29.49
CA ASP A 262 -52.41 -34.34 30.77
C ASP A 262 -53.89 -34.62 31.05
N LEU A 263 -54.76 -34.56 30.03
CA LEU A 263 -56.19 -34.89 30.16
C LEU A 263 -56.45 -36.35 30.54
N VAL A 264 -55.67 -37.28 29.99
CA VAL A 264 -55.74 -38.69 30.36
C VAL A 264 -55.35 -38.86 31.83
N LEU A 265 -54.29 -38.19 32.28
CA LEU A 265 -53.87 -38.22 33.69
C LEU A 265 -54.94 -37.65 34.63
N LEU A 266 -55.59 -36.54 34.26
CA LEU A 266 -56.67 -35.94 35.05
C LEU A 266 -57.93 -36.80 35.09
N THR A 267 -58.30 -37.42 33.96
CA THR A 267 -59.47 -38.32 33.90
C THR A 267 -59.26 -39.52 34.83
N GLY A 268 -58.07 -40.14 34.80
CA GLY A 268 -57.74 -41.23 35.71
C GLY A 268 -57.80 -40.81 37.20
N ARG A 269 -57.41 -39.58 37.54
CA ARG A 269 -57.53 -39.06 38.92
C ARG A 269 -58.99 -38.81 39.32
N ILE A 270 -59.84 -38.32 38.42
CA ILE A 270 -61.26 -38.09 38.69
C ILE A 270 -62.01 -39.40 38.91
N GLU A 271 -61.74 -40.43 38.10
CA GLU A 271 -62.31 -41.77 38.28
C GLU A 271 -61.94 -42.37 39.64
N ALA A 272 -60.68 -42.20 40.08
CA ALA A 272 -60.26 -42.60 41.43
C ALA A 272 -61.08 -41.89 42.52
N LEU A 273 -61.32 -40.57 42.39
CA LEU A 273 -62.16 -39.81 43.32
C LEU A 273 -63.64 -40.24 43.29
N GLU A 274 -64.17 -40.69 42.15
CA GLU A 274 -65.53 -41.24 42.06
C GLU A 274 -65.70 -42.54 42.84
N HIS A 275 -64.72 -43.43 42.73
CA HIS A 275 -64.67 -44.65 43.52
C HIS A 275 -64.61 -44.33 45.02
N GLU A 276 -63.68 -43.46 45.45
CA GLU A 276 -63.58 -43.00 46.84
C GLU A 276 -64.92 -42.41 47.33
N LEU A 277 -65.60 -41.59 46.52
CA LEU A 277 -66.91 -41.03 46.85
C LEU A 277 -68.02 -42.08 46.99
N SER A 278 -68.06 -43.09 46.12
CA SER A 278 -69.07 -44.15 46.18
C SER A 278 -68.95 -44.97 47.47
N GLU A 279 -67.72 -45.30 47.87
CA GLU A 279 -67.40 -46.01 49.11
C GLU A 279 -67.88 -45.21 50.34
N ARG A 280 -67.56 -43.90 50.40
CA ARG A 280 -67.99 -43.05 51.51
C ARG A 280 -69.51 -42.87 51.58
N ASN A 281 -70.21 -42.80 50.44
CA ASN A 281 -71.68 -42.74 50.43
C ASN A 281 -72.34 -44.05 50.89
N GLY A 282 -71.73 -45.20 50.61
CA GLY A 282 -72.17 -46.49 51.16
C GLY A 282 -72.13 -46.50 52.69
N LEU A 283 -71.00 -46.11 53.27
CA LEU A 283 -70.79 -45.98 54.72
C LEU A 283 -71.82 -45.04 55.37
N LEU A 284 -72.21 -43.98 54.66
CA LEU A 284 -73.20 -43.01 55.15
C LEU A 284 -74.61 -43.63 55.30
N ARG A 285 -75.05 -44.53 54.41
CA ARG A 285 -76.41 -45.14 54.49
C ARG A 285 -76.58 -46.08 55.68
N SER A 286 -75.49 -46.65 56.17
CA SER A 286 -75.46 -47.51 57.35
C SER A 286 -75.21 -46.75 58.67
N SER A 287 -75.00 -45.43 58.62
CA SER A 287 -74.36 -44.70 59.74
C SER A 287 -75.32 -44.09 60.77
N SER A 288 -74.84 -44.05 62.03
CA SER A 288 -75.49 -43.43 63.18
C SER A 288 -75.50 -41.89 63.07
N ALA A 289 -76.36 -41.20 63.82
CA ALA A 289 -76.64 -39.78 63.64
C ALA A 289 -75.44 -38.82 63.85
N GLN A 290 -74.43 -39.20 64.65
CA GLN A 290 -73.30 -38.32 65.00
C GLN A 290 -72.10 -38.48 64.06
N ASP A 291 -71.73 -39.72 63.69
CA ASP A 291 -70.64 -40.01 62.73
C ASP A 291 -71.00 -39.60 61.32
N SER A 292 -72.30 -39.66 61.06
CA SER A 292 -72.83 -39.20 59.80
C SER A 292 -72.54 -37.71 59.56
N GLN A 293 -72.13 -36.91 60.54
CA GLN A 293 -71.76 -35.51 60.32
C GLN A 293 -70.34 -35.34 59.76
N GLN A 294 -69.34 -36.06 60.30
CA GLN A 294 -67.97 -36.00 59.79
C GLN A 294 -67.84 -36.65 58.41
N ILE A 295 -68.50 -37.79 58.17
CA ILE A 295 -68.52 -38.44 56.85
C ILE A 295 -69.18 -37.52 55.81
N ARG A 296 -70.23 -36.78 56.19
CA ARG A 296 -70.80 -35.74 55.32
C ARG A 296 -69.79 -34.64 54.98
N GLN A 297 -68.92 -34.24 55.91
CA GLN A 297 -67.89 -33.22 55.65
C GLN A 297 -66.78 -33.72 54.72
N GLU A 298 -66.29 -34.95 54.90
CA GLU A 298 -65.27 -35.52 54.00
C GLU A 298 -65.82 -35.82 52.61
N ILE A 299 -67.05 -36.34 52.52
CA ILE A 299 -67.77 -36.45 51.23
C ILE A 299 -67.91 -35.06 50.60
N SER A 300 -68.16 -34.03 51.40
CA SER A 300 -68.21 -32.65 50.89
C SER A 300 -66.85 -32.19 50.33
N ASN A 301 -65.74 -32.48 51.02
CA ASN A 301 -64.41 -32.07 50.58
C ASN A 301 -63.95 -32.84 49.32
N LEU A 302 -64.17 -34.16 49.27
CA LEU A 302 -63.86 -34.97 48.07
C LEU A 302 -64.75 -34.59 46.89
N ARG A 303 -66.03 -34.26 47.13
CA ARG A 303 -66.89 -33.66 46.11
C ARG A 303 -66.28 -32.35 45.62
N GLN A 304 -65.79 -31.50 46.52
CA GLN A 304 -65.18 -30.24 46.15
C GLN A 304 -63.88 -30.38 45.34
N GLU A 305 -62.98 -31.31 45.71
CA GLU A 305 -61.75 -31.61 44.93
C GLU A 305 -62.08 -32.25 43.58
N LYS A 306 -63.01 -33.21 43.55
CA LYS A 306 -63.49 -33.77 42.29
C LYS A 306 -64.09 -32.68 41.40
N ASP A 307 -64.91 -31.81 41.97
CA ASP A 307 -65.52 -30.70 41.25
C ASP A 307 -64.46 -29.72 40.75
N SER A 308 -63.33 -29.51 41.46
CA SER A 308 -62.23 -28.67 40.99
C SER A 308 -61.39 -29.33 39.89
N LEU A 309 -61.12 -30.63 39.98
CA LEU A 309 -60.42 -31.37 38.93
C LEU A 309 -61.30 -31.57 37.69
N LEU A 310 -62.60 -31.78 37.86
CA LEU A 310 -63.56 -31.77 36.75
C LEU A 310 -63.53 -30.42 36.04
N LYS A 311 -63.50 -29.31 36.78
CA LYS A 311 -63.34 -27.97 36.20
C LYS A 311 -62.03 -27.85 35.42
N GLN A 312 -60.89 -28.24 36.02
CA GLN A 312 -59.59 -28.19 35.33
C GLN A 312 -59.53 -29.09 34.08
N ARG A 313 -60.11 -30.29 34.16
CA ARG A 313 -60.22 -31.20 33.02
C ARG A 313 -61.09 -30.59 31.93
N VAL A 314 -62.25 -30.04 32.28
CA VAL A 314 -63.12 -29.34 31.33
C VAL A 314 -62.37 -28.17 30.69
N GLU A 315 -61.66 -27.36 31.48
CA GLU A 315 -60.86 -26.24 30.95
C GLU A 315 -59.75 -26.68 29.99
N LEU A 316 -59.05 -27.79 30.29
CA LEU A 316 -58.01 -28.33 29.42
C LEU A 316 -58.59 -29.01 28.17
N ASP A 317 -59.74 -29.68 28.31
CA ASP A 317 -60.45 -30.31 27.18
C ASP A 317 -61.02 -29.23 26.27
N ASP A 318 -61.55 -28.14 26.83
CA ASP A 318 -62.00 -26.96 26.11
C ASP A 318 -60.82 -26.29 25.39
N LYS A 319 -59.65 -26.12 26.03
CA LYS A 319 -58.45 -25.59 25.37
C LYS A 319 -57.97 -26.48 24.22
N LEU A 320 -57.97 -27.80 24.42
CA LEU A 320 -57.58 -28.75 23.39
C LEU A 320 -58.56 -28.75 22.21
N ARG A 321 -59.88 -28.70 22.49
CA ARG A 321 -60.95 -28.60 21.49
C ARG A 321 -60.90 -27.29 20.72
N GLN A 322 -60.57 -26.19 21.38
CA GLN A 322 -60.43 -24.88 20.75
C GLN A 322 -59.21 -24.81 19.83
N GLY A 323 -58.17 -25.61 20.07
CA GLY A 323 -57.01 -25.71 19.17
C GLY A 323 -55.99 -24.57 19.28
N ASN A 324 -56.20 -23.62 20.20
CA ASN A 324 -55.33 -22.47 20.47
C ASN A 324 -54.09 -22.89 21.29
N LEU A 325 -53.20 -23.65 20.66
CA LEU A 325 -52.08 -24.35 21.30
C LEU A 325 -50.73 -23.66 21.06
N LEU A 326 -50.73 -22.58 20.29
CA LEU A 326 -49.59 -21.74 20.01
C LEU A 326 -49.76 -20.40 20.73
N SER A 327 -48.68 -19.63 20.82
CA SER A 327 -48.81 -18.24 21.28
C SER A 327 -49.61 -17.41 20.27
N PRO A 328 -50.32 -16.35 20.70
CA PRO A 328 -51.08 -15.50 19.78
C PRO A 328 -50.19 -14.82 18.73
N GLU A 329 -48.90 -14.66 19.01
CA GLU A 329 -47.91 -14.20 18.03
C GLU A 329 -47.60 -15.27 16.99
N GLU A 330 -47.37 -16.53 17.41
CA GLU A 330 -47.14 -17.65 16.50
C GLU A 330 -48.35 -17.94 15.60
N GLU A 331 -49.58 -17.83 16.12
CA GLU A 331 -50.80 -17.99 15.31
C GLU A 331 -50.94 -16.88 14.26
N ARG A 332 -50.60 -15.63 14.62
CA ARG A 332 -50.52 -14.53 13.65
C ARG A 332 -49.45 -14.78 12.59
N THR A 333 -48.28 -15.29 12.97
CA THR A 333 -47.22 -15.61 12.00
C THR A 333 -47.62 -16.74 11.06
N LEU A 334 -48.33 -17.76 11.54
CA LEU A 334 -48.87 -18.82 10.68
C LEU A 334 -49.82 -18.26 9.63
N PHE A 335 -50.73 -17.37 10.05
CA PHE A 335 -51.66 -16.72 9.13
C PHE A 335 -50.92 -15.86 8.10
N GLN A 336 -49.91 -15.09 8.53
CA GLN A 336 -49.05 -14.32 7.61
C GLN A 336 -48.30 -15.22 6.62
N PHE A 337 -47.84 -16.40 7.05
CA PHE A 337 -47.23 -17.37 6.15
C PHE A 337 -48.23 -17.90 5.12
N ASP A 338 -49.47 -18.22 5.54
CA ASP A 338 -50.50 -18.69 4.61
C ASP A 338 -50.83 -17.62 3.55
N GLU A 339 -51.02 -16.36 3.96
CA GLU A 339 -51.23 -15.23 3.03
C GLU A 339 -50.03 -15.01 2.10
N ALA A 340 -48.80 -15.06 2.63
CA ALA A 340 -47.60 -14.89 1.83
C ALA A 340 -47.40 -16.04 0.83
N ILE A 341 -47.71 -17.27 1.23
CA ILE A 341 -47.66 -18.45 0.35
C ILE A 341 -48.69 -18.31 -0.78
N GLU A 342 -49.92 -17.89 -0.48
CA GLU A 342 -50.96 -17.64 -1.48
C GLU A 342 -50.54 -16.53 -2.47
N ALA A 343 -49.94 -15.46 -1.98
CA ALA A 343 -49.39 -14.40 -2.84
C ALA A 343 -48.25 -14.90 -3.74
N LEU A 344 -47.37 -15.76 -3.21
CA LEU A 344 -46.31 -16.38 -4.01
C LEU A 344 -46.88 -17.36 -5.05
N ASP A 345 -47.96 -18.07 -4.73
CA ASP A 345 -48.65 -18.93 -5.70
C ASP A 345 -49.24 -18.13 -6.87
N ALA A 346 -49.93 -17.03 -6.58
CA ALA A 346 -50.41 -16.12 -7.61
C ALA A 346 -49.25 -15.54 -8.45
N ALA A 347 -48.11 -15.23 -7.82
CA ALA A 347 -46.92 -14.75 -8.53
C ALA A 347 -46.30 -15.83 -9.43
N ILE A 348 -46.28 -17.09 -9.00
CA ILE A 348 -45.84 -18.23 -9.81
C ILE A 348 -46.77 -18.43 -11.01
N GLU A 349 -48.09 -18.34 -10.82
CA GLU A 349 -49.06 -18.43 -11.92
C GLU A 349 -48.85 -17.34 -12.97
N TYR A 350 -48.66 -16.09 -12.54
CA TYR A 350 -48.34 -14.99 -13.44
C TYR A 350 -47.05 -15.25 -14.24
N LYS A 351 -45.99 -15.72 -13.57
CA LYS A 351 -44.75 -16.11 -14.25
C LYS A 351 -44.96 -17.27 -15.22
N ASN A 352 -45.79 -18.25 -14.88
CA ASN A 352 -46.11 -19.38 -15.76
C ASN A 352 -46.82 -18.94 -17.03
N GLU A 353 -47.75 -18.01 -16.91
CA GLU A 353 -48.45 -17.46 -18.07
C GLU A 353 -47.49 -16.67 -18.97
N ALA A 354 -46.62 -15.83 -18.38
CA ALA A 354 -45.59 -15.09 -19.11
C ALA A 354 -44.61 -16.02 -19.84
N ILE A 355 -44.09 -17.06 -19.15
CA ILE A 355 -43.22 -18.10 -19.71
C ILE A 355 -43.92 -18.80 -20.87
N THR A 356 -45.18 -19.20 -20.68
CA THR A 356 -45.94 -19.93 -21.70
C THR A 356 -46.19 -19.07 -22.94
N GLN A 357 -46.53 -17.79 -22.76
CA GLN A 357 -46.71 -16.84 -23.85
C GLN A 357 -45.41 -16.65 -24.65
N ARG A 358 -44.28 -16.44 -23.96
CA ARG A 358 -42.98 -16.26 -24.61
C ARG A 358 -42.52 -17.52 -25.33
N GLN A 359 -42.72 -18.70 -24.74
CA GLN A 359 -42.45 -19.98 -25.42
C GLN A 359 -43.28 -20.18 -26.69
N ARG A 360 -44.57 -19.78 -26.70
CA ARG A 360 -45.40 -19.85 -27.91
C ARG A 360 -44.86 -18.94 -29.01
N GLN A 361 -44.49 -17.69 -28.67
CA GLN A 361 -43.90 -16.74 -29.61
C GLN A 361 -42.58 -17.27 -30.21
N LEU A 362 -41.69 -17.81 -29.37
CA LEU A 362 -40.42 -18.38 -29.81
C LEU A 362 -40.63 -19.59 -30.73
N ARG A 363 -41.54 -20.52 -30.38
CA ARG A 363 -41.86 -21.68 -31.24
C ARG A 363 -42.40 -21.25 -32.61
N ALA A 364 -43.28 -20.25 -32.64
CA ALA A 364 -43.80 -19.71 -33.91
C ALA A 364 -42.67 -19.11 -34.76
N SER A 365 -41.76 -18.36 -34.13
CA SER A 365 -40.63 -17.73 -34.81
C SER A 365 -39.58 -18.74 -35.31
N ALA A 366 -39.29 -19.79 -34.54
CA ALA A 366 -38.35 -20.85 -34.91
C ALA A 366 -38.85 -21.68 -36.11
N SER A 367 -40.16 -21.96 -36.16
CA SER A 367 -40.80 -22.60 -37.32
C SER A 367 -40.62 -21.76 -38.59
N MET A 368 -40.80 -20.44 -38.49
CA MET A 368 -40.59 -19.52 -39.60
C MET A 368 -39.13 -19.47 -40.07
N LEU A 369 -38.16 -19.50 -39.14
CA LEU A 369 -36.74 -19.61 -39.50
C LEU A 369 -36.40 -20.93 -40.17
N SER A 370 -36.91 -22.05 -39.67
CA SER A 370 -36.67 -23.35 -40.30
C SER A 370 -37.25 -23.38 -41.73
N GLN A 371 -38.47 -22.85 -41.90
CA GLN A 371 -39.08 -22.69 -43.22
C GLN A 371 -38.25 -21.75 -44.11
N TRP A 372 -37.66 -20.69 -43.53
CA TRP A 372 -36.77 -19.79 -44.24
C TRP A 372 -35.47 -20.48 -44.65
N GLU A 373 -34.82 -21.22 -43.76
CA GLU A 373 -33.60 -21.98 -44.06
C GLU A 373 -33.90 -22.94 -45.21
N MET A 374 -35.04 -23.63 -45.19
CA MET A 374 -35.48 -24.46 -46.31
C MET A 374 -35.71 -23.66 -47.58
N ASN A 375 -36.35 -22.49 -47.51
CA ASN A 375 -36.58 -21.61 -48.66
C ASN A 375 -35.29 -21.01 -49.23
N LEU A 376 -34.34 -20.63 -48.37
CA LEU A 376 -33.03 -20.14 -48.76
C LEU A 376 -32.26 -21.28 -49.40
N MET A 377 -32.23 -22.46 -48.78
CA MET A 377 -31.58 -23.64 -49.33
C MET A 377 -32.20 -24.06 -50.66
N ALA A 378 -33.52 -23.94 -50.83
CA ALA A 378 -34.20 -24.13 -52.10
C ALA A 378 -33.80 -23.06 -53.13
N LYS A 379 -33.79 -21.77 -52.76
CA LYS A 379 -33.32 -20.70 -53.65
C LYS A 379 -31.86 -20.88 -54.05
N LEU A 380 -31.01 -21.34 -53.14
CA LEU A 380 -29.60 -21.66 -53.38
C LEU A 380 -29.45 -22.92 -54.25
N SER A 381 -30.35 -23.89 -54.15
CA SER A 381 -30.33 -25.09 -54.99
C SER A 381 -30.78 -24.81 -56.43
N TYR A 382 -31.61 -23.79 -56.66
CA TYR A 382 -31.97 -23.30 -58.01
C TYR A 382 -30.87 -22.48 -58.68
N LEU A 383 -29.87 -22.01 -57.94
CA LEU A 383 -28.74 -21.31 -58.54
C LEU A 383 -27.91 -22.30 -59.34
N SER A 384 -27.60 -21.91 -60.59
CA SER A 384 -26.60 -22.64 -61.33
C SER A 384 -25.27 -22.60 -60.59
N ALA A 385 -24.41 -23.59 -60.81
CA ALA A 385 -23.08 -23.62 -60.20
C ALA A 385 -22.29 -22.31 -60.43
N SER A 386 -22.55 -21.58 -61.52
CA SER A 386 -21.91 -20.30 -61.84
C SER A 386 -22.40 -19.14 -60.95
N GLU A 387 -23.69 -19.12 -60.60
CA GLU A 387 -24.30 -18.08 -59.79
C GLU A 387 -23.98 -18.27 -58.31
N THR A 388 -23.97 -19.51 -57.82
CA THR A 388 -23.51 -19.85 -56.46
C THR A 388 -22.07 -19.45 -56.26
N ARG A 389 -21.20 -19.72 -57.25
CA ARG A 389 -19.80 -19.25 -57.25
C ARG A 389 -19.70 -17.73 -57.20
N ALA A 390 -20.51 -17.00 -57.99
CA ALA A 390 -20.51 -15.54 -57.98
C ALA A 390 -21.01 -14.94 -56.64
N LEU A 391 -21.98 -15.59 -55.99
CA LEU A 391 -22.46 -15.19 -54.67
C LEU A 391 -21.38 -15.43 -53.61
N LEU A 392 -20.74 -16.59 -53.63
CA LEU A 392 -19.60 -16.90 -52.76
C LEU A 392 -18.48 -15.87 -52.93
N CYS A 393 -18.14 -15.47 -54.17
CA CYS A 393 -17.17 -14.42 -54.42
C CYS A 393 -17.56 -13.07 -53.77
N LYS A 394 -18.83 -12.66 -53.84
CA LYS A 394 -19.27 -11.39 -53.21
C LYS A 394 -19.20 -11.43 -51.68
N TYR A 395 -19.58 -12.55 -51.07
CA TYR A 395 -19.43 -12.71 -49.62
C TYR A 395 -17.96 -12.77 -49.24
N PHE A 396 -17.15 -13.44 -50.04
CA PHE A 396 -15.70 -13.44 -49.88
C PHE A 396 -15.15 -12.01 -49.97
N ASP A 397 -15.58 -11.18 -50.93
CA ASP A 397 -15.18 -9.77 -51.03
C ASP A 397 -15.64 -8.95 -49.81
N LYS A 398 -16.84 -9.21 -49.28
CA LYS A 398 -17.31 -8.56 -48.05
C LYS A 398 -16.47 -8.98 -46.85
N VAL A 399 -16.11 -10.26 -46.75
CA VAL A 399 -15.17 -10.75 -45.75
C VAL A 399 -13.81 -10.07 -45.92
N VAL A 400 -13.29 -9.94 -47.14
CA VAL A 400 -12.05 -9.22 -47.44
C VAL A 400 -12.13 -7.76 -47.00
N SER A 401 -13.22 -7.06 -47.30
CA SER A 401 -13.42 -5.66 -46.88
C SER A 401 -13.43 -5.50 -45.36
N LEU A 402 -14.11 -6.42 -44.66
CA LEU A 402 -14.10 -6.45 -43.19
C LEU A 402 -12.70 -6.75 -42.66
N ARG A 403 -11.93 -7.63 -43.32
CA ARG A 403 -10.52 -7.89 -42.99
C ARG A 403 -9.64 -6.66 -43.24
N GLU A 404 -9.93 -5.84 -44.23
CA GLU A 404 -9.24 -4.57 -44.47
C GLU A 404 -9.56 -3.52 -43.39
N GLU A 405 -10.82 -3.41 -42.98
CA GLU A 405 -11.25 -2.55 -41.88
C GLU A 405 -10.61 -3.00 -40.55
N GLU A 406 -10.64 -4.31 -40.28
CA GLU A 406 -9.91 -4.92 -39.16
C GLU A 406 -8.42 -4.54 -39.21
N ARG A 407 -7.79 -4.62 -40.40
CA ARG A 407 -6.39 -4.25 -40.57
C ARG A 407 -6.12 -2.76 -40.37
N LYS A 408 -7.03 -1.87 -40.76
CA LYS A 408 -6.92 -0.43 -40.47
C LYS A 408 -6.97 -0.16 -38.97
N LEU A 409 -7.90 -0.81 -38.27
CA LEU A 409 -7.98 -0.72 -36.82
C LEU A 409 -6.71 -1.28 -36.16
N GLN A 410 -6.18 -2.40 -36.66
CA GLN A 410 -4.90 -2.95 -36.20
C GLN A 410 -3.74 -1.97 -36.39
N LEU A 411 -3.70 -1.22 -37.50
CA LEU A 411 -2.68 -0.19 -37.72
C LEU A 411 -2.83 0.98 -36.75
N ALA A 412 -4.06 1.47 -36.53
CA ALA A 412 -4.31 2.52 -35.55
C ALA A 412 -3.94 2.09 -34.12
N LEU A 413 -4.22 0.83 -33.77
CA LEU A 413 -3.77 0.25 -32.51
C LEU A 413 -2.24 0.20 -32.44
N ALA A 414 -1.56 -0.24 -33.50
CA ALA A 414 -0.10 -0.24 -33.56
C ALA A 414 0.51 1.17 -33.44
N GLU A 415 -0.13 2.20 -34.01
CA GLU A 415 0.28 3.60 -33.82
C GLU A 415 0.15 4.06 -32.37
N LEU A 416 -0.96 3.73 -31.71
CA LEU A 416 -1.16 4.01 -30.28
C LEU A 416 -0.16 3.24 -29.41
N GLU A 417 0.15 1.99 -29.75
CA GLU A 417 1.20 1.20 -29.09
C GLU A 417 2.58 1.85 -29.27
N MET A 418 2.90 2.35 -30.47
CA MET A 418 4.14 3.10 -30.70
C MET A 418 4.21 4.40 -29.88
N GLN A 419 3.11 5.14 -29.79
CA GLN A 419 3.04 6.35 -28.95
C GLN A 419 3.22 6.00 -27.47
N LEU A 420 2.60 4.92 -27.00
CA LEU A 420 2.78 4.43 -25.63
C LEU A 420 4.24 4.06 -25.37
N ASP A 421 4.89 3.35 -26.30
CA ASP A 421 6.31 3.01 -26.23
C ASP A 421 7.20 4.26 -26.18
N GLU A 422 6.89 5.30 -26.96
CA GLU A 422 7.61 6.58 -26.93
C GLU A 422 7.47 7.30 -25.58
N GLN A 423 6.26 7.35 -25.03
CA GLN A 423 6.02 7.92 -23.71
C GLN A 423 6.74 7.12 -22.61
N GLN A 424 6.73 5.80 -22.68
CA GLN A 424 7.48 4.94 -21.75
C GLN A 424 8.99 5.19 -21.84
N ARG A 425 9.54 5.36 -23.05
CA ARG A 425 10.95 5.73 -23.24
C ARG A 425 11.28 7.10 -22.64
N LEU A 426 10.37 8.07 -22.76
CA LEU A 426 10.55 9.39 -22.16
C LEU A 426 10.54 9.31 -20.63
N VAL A 427 9.59 8.58 -20.04
CA VAL A 427 9.55 8.34 -18.59
C VAL A 427 10.86 7.69 -18.13
N GLN A 428 11.29 6.62 -18.80
CA GLN A 428 12.54 5.94 -18.47
C GLN A 428 13.77 6.86 -18.59
N TRP A 429 13.78 7.76 -19.58
CA TRP A 429 14.85 8.74 -19.74
C TRP A 429 14.87 9.76 -18.60
N LEU A 430 13.70 10.26 -18.20
CA LEU A 430 13.55 11.20 -17.08
C LEU A 430 13.98 10.56 -15.75
N GLU A 431 13.56 9.32 -15.49
CA GLU A 431 14.00 8.54 -14.31
C GLU A 431 15.52 8.39 -14.27
N ASN A 432 16.13 8.03 -15.41
CA ASN A 432 17.59 7.90 -15.51
C ASN A 432 18.32 9.24 -15.30
N ALA A 433 17.77 10.34 -15.81
CA ALA A 433 18.31 11.68 -15.60
C ALA A 433 18.24 12.06 -14.12
N LEU A 434 17.11 11.77 -13.46
CA LEU A 434 16.94 11.99 -12.02
C LEU A 434 17.97 11.21 -11.22
N ASP A 435 18.12 9.91 -11.47
CA ASP A 435 19.12 9.05 -10.79
C ASP A 435 20.54 9.60 -10.93
N ARG A 436 20.95 10.01 -12.14
CA ARG A 436 22.28 10.60 -12.39
C ARG A 436 22.48 11.87 -11.58
N THR A 437 21.49 12.77 -11.58
CA THR A 437 21.58 14.01 -10.80
C THR A 437 21.67 13.73 -9.30
N GLN A 438 20.97 12.73 -8.78
CA GLN A 438 21.03 12.33 -7.37
C GLN A 438 22.42 11.78 -6.98
N LEU A 439 23.02 10.94 -7.83
CA LEU A 439 24.37 10.43 -7.57
C LEU A 439 25.42 11.53 -7.64
N ASP A 440 25.28 12.48 -8.56
CA ASP A 440 26.19 13.63 -8.66
C ASP A 440 26.07 14.60 -7.48
N THR A 441 24.85 14.86 -7.00
CA THR A 441 24.66 15.69 -5.78
C THR A 441 25.26 15.00 -4.56
N ASP A 442 25.10 13.69 -4.41
CA ASP A 442 25.68 12.92 -3.30
C ASP A 442 27.22 12.92 -3.32
N ARG A 443 27.83 12.83 -4.50
CA ARG A 443 29.29 12.97 -4.66
C ARG A 443 29.77 14.36 -4.27
N ARG A 444 29.11 15.41 -4.76
CA ARG A 444 29.45 16.80 -4.41
C ARG A 444 29.35 17.03 -2.91
N LEU A 445 28.29 16.53 -2.28
CA LEU A 445 28.11 16.59 -0.83
C LEU A 445 29.22 15.84 -0.09
N THR A 446 29.56 14.63 -0.52
CA THR A 446 30.64 13.83 0.08
C THR A 446 31.99 14.53 -0.06
N GLN A 447 32.24 15.18 -1.19
CA GLN A 447 33.46 15.95 -1.44
C GLN A 447 33.56 17.16 -0.49
N GLN A 448 32.48 17.93 -0.34
CA GLN A 448 32.42 19.03 0.63
C GLN A 448 32.67 18.57 2.06
N GLN A 449 32.15 17.39 2.42
CA GLN A 449 32.39 16.79 3.74
C GLN A 449 33.87 16.40 3.93
N LYS A 450 34.53 15.86 2.90
CA LYS A 450 35.98 15.60 2.95
C LYS A 450 36.80 16.88 3.14
N GLU A 451 36.42 17.97 2.48
CA GLU A 451 37.10 19.27 2.62
C GLU A 451 36.90 19.87 4.02
N HIS A 452 35.67 19.78 4.55
CA HIS A 452 35.39 20.16 5.93
C HIS A 452 36.21 19.32 6.91
N GLU A 453 36.28 18.01 6.70
CA GLU A 453 37.03 17.09 7.54
C GLU A 453 38.53 17.41 7.56
N ARG A 454 39.13 17.72 6.40
CA ARG A 454 40.52 18.18 6.32
C ARG A 454 40.75 19.47 7.12
N SER A 455 39.78 20.38 7.11
CA SER A 455 39.86 21.62 7.89
C SER A 455 39.85 21.33 9.39
N VAL A 456 39.03 20.38 9.84
CA VAL A 456 38.99 19.92 11.23
C VAL A 456 40.32 19.26 11.62
N GLN A 457 40.89 18.42 10.77
CA GLN A 457 42.19 17.79 11.01
C GLN A 457 43.31 18.82 11.20
N LEU A 458 43.35 19.87 10.36
CA LEU A 458 44.32 20.97 10.51
C LEU A 458 44.15 21.71 11.84
N LEU A 459 42.91 22.00 12.25
CA LEU A 459 42.64 22.63 13.55
C LEU A 459 43.08 21.74 14.73
N LEU A 460 42.79 20.43 14.67
CA LEU A 460 43.23 19.49 15.69
C LEU A 460 44.76 19.40 15.76
N GLN A 461 45.44 19.46 14.61
CA GLN A 461 46.90 19.49 14.57
C GLN A 461 47.46 20.76 15.24
N GLN A 462 46.90 21.94 14.93
CA GLN A 462 47.29 23.19 15.59
C GLN A 462 47.09 23.11 17.12
N CYS A 463 45.97 22.56 17.58
CA CYS A 463 45.72 22.34 19.00
C CYS A 463 46.76 21.41 19.65
N ARG A 464 47.21 20.36 18.96
CA ARG A 464 48.28 19.45 19.44
C ARG A 464 49.61 20.19 19.59
N GLU A 465 50.00 20.93 18.57
CA GLU A 465 51.26 21.69 18.56
C GLU A 465 51.27 22.74 19.68
N GLU A 466 50.15 23.44 19.90
CA GLU A 466 49.99 24.37 21.03
C GLU A 466 50.12 23.68 22.40
N THR A 467 49.53 22.49 22.58
CA THR A 467 49.69 21.74 23.84
C THR A 467 51.12 21.29 24.09
N SER A 468 51.82 20.82 23.06
CA SER A 468 53.22 20.38 23.14
C SER A 468 54.15 21.53 23.50
N LEU A 469 54.00 22.69 22.85
CA LEU A 469 54.80 23.89 23.12
C LEU A 469 54.60 24.40 24.55
N VAL A 470 53.37 24.35 25.06
CA VAL A 470 53.07 24.76 26.44
C VAL A 470 53.67 23.79 27.47
N GLU A 471 53.71 22.48 27.18
CA GLU A 471 54.36 21.49 28.05
C GLU A 471 55.89 21.63 28.06
N GLU A 472 56.52 21.86 26.90
CA GLU A 472 57.96 22.12 26.81
C GLU A 472 58.38 23.39 27.56
N LEU A 473 57.60 24.46 27.45
CA LEU A 473 57.85 25.71 28.18
C LEU A 473 57.66 25.54 29.70
N ARG A 474 56.69 24.71 30.13
CA ARG A 474 56.51 24.37 31.55
C ARG A 474 57.68 23.54 32.09
N LEU A 475 58.20 22.58 31.32
CA LEU A 475 59.35 21.76 31.71
C LEU A 475 60.64 22.58 31.80
N ARG A 476 60.87 23.53 30.87
CA ARG A 476 61.99 24.49 30.99
C ARG A 476 61.85 25.40 32.20
N ALA A 477 60.65 25.90 32.49
CA ALA A 477 60.42 26.74 33.66
C ALA A 477 60.59 25.99 35.00
N ALA A 478 60.43 24.66 35.02
CA ALA A 478 60.67 23.82 36.19
C ALA A 478 62.14 23.39 36.38
N GLY A 479 63.02 23.66 35.40
CA GLY A 479 64.41 23.19 35.37
C GLY A 479 65.50 24.19 35.78
N ASP A 480 65.21 25.49 35.93
CA ASP A 480 66.27 26.50 36.16
C ASP A 480 66.30 27.04 37.59
N ALA A 481 67.37 26.70 38.32
CA ALA A 481 67.96 27.52 39.40
C ALA A 481 69.25 28.17 38.87
N PRO A 482 69.59 29.42 39.25
CA PRO A 482 70.45 30.27 38.42
C PRO A 482 71.94 30.06 38.72
N THR A 483 72.77 29.97 37.67
CA THR A 483 74.19 30.33 37.77
C THR A 483 74.57 31.26 36.62
N ASN A 484 75.06 32.43 37.01
CA ASN A 484 75.58 33.48 36.15
C ASN A 484 76.76 32.98 35.31
N ARG A 485 76.74 33.28 34.01
CA ARG A 485 77.95 33.69 33.28
C ARG A 485 77.60 34.54 32.06
N VAL A 486 78.11 35.77 32.12
CA VAL A 486 78.19 36.75 31.03
C VAL A 486 79.37 36.37 30.12
N VAL A 487 79.17 36.35 28.79
CA VAL A 487 80.09 36.84 27.72
C VAL A 487 79.33 36.87 26.37
N GLN A 488 79.40 38.00 25.65
CA GLN A 488 78.98 38.29 24.25
C GLN A 488 80.18 38.11 23.28
N PRO A 489 80.09 38.39 21.95
CA PRO A 489 79.15 37.97 20.91
C PRO A 489 79.88 37.39 19.66
N GLY A 490 79.17 36.81 18.69
CA GLY A 490 79.77 36.35 17.43
C GLY A 490 78.77 36.21 16.27
N LEU A 491 79.06 36.92 15.19
CA LEU A 491 78.34 37.10 13.93
C LEU A 491 77.90 35.79 13.22
N GLY A 492 76.72 35.78 12.61
CA GLY A 492 76.27 34.73 11.69
C GLY A 492 74.91 35.01 11.04
N SER A 493 74.95 35.60 9.85
CA SER A 493 73.84 35.97 8.95
C SER A 493 73.08 34.76 8.39
N TRP A 494 71.75 34.65 8.55
CA TRP A 494 70.87 33.90 7.63
C TRP A 494 69.49 34.56 7.52
N GLY A 495 69.09 34.86 6.29
CA GLY A 495 67.90 35.61 5.92
C GLY A 495 66.58 34.88 6.17
N GLY A 496 65.55 35.66 6.50
CA GLY A 496 64.18 35.18 6.64
C GLY A 496 63.44 35.11 5.31
N PRO A 497 62.36 34.32 5.23
CA PRO A 497 61.32 34.54 4.25
C PRO A 497 60.03 35.09 4.87
N ALA A 498 59.63 36.23 4.31
CA ALA A 498 58.31 36.60 3.82
C ALA A 498 57.05 36.28 4.66
N ALA A 499 56.43 37.37 5.11
CA ALA A 499 55.02 37.44 5.44
C ALA A 499 54.14 37.09 4.22
N LEU A 500 53.11 36.26 4.45
CA LEU A 500 52.02 36.03 3.50
C LEU A 500 50.73 36.75 3.96
N PRO A 501 49.88 37.16 3.01
CA PRO A 501 48.97 38.28 3.19
C PRO A 501 47.64 37.90 3.86
N VAL A 502 47.11 38.88 4.58
CA VAL A 502 45.73 38.94 5.06
C VAL A 502 44.78 38.96 3.85
N VAL A 503 43.99 37.90 3.67
CA VAL A 503 42.81 37.92 2.80
C VAL A 503 41.57 38.16 3.66
N LYS A 504 40.97 39.33 3.45
CA LYS A 504 39.74 39.79 4.10
C LYS A 504 38.56 38.91 3.68
N SER A 505 37.77 38.51 4.68
CA SER A 505 36.45 37.91 4.49
C SER A 505 35.49 38.91 3.85
N ARG A 506 35.10 38.67 2.59
CA ARG A 506 34.02 39.41 1.92
C ARG A 506 32.72 38.61 2.07
N ARG A 507 31.89 39.02 3.02
CA ARG A 507 30.45 38.69 3.03
C ARG A 507 29.81 39.29 1.78
N GLU A 508 29.17 38.45 0.99
CA GLU A 508 28.03 38.83 0.15
C GLU A 508 27.10 37.61 0.04
N SER A 509 26.25 37.45 1.05
CA SER A 509 25.04 36.65 0.94
C SER A 509 23.99 37.49 0.23
N ARG A 510 23.89 37.32 -1.10
CA ARG A 510 22.71 37.75 -1.84
C ARG A 510 21.76 36.57 -1.94
N ARG A 511 20.61 36.75 -1.30
CA ARG A 511 19.37 36.04 -1.58
C ARG A 511 19.07 36.11 -3.08
N SER A 512 18.66 34.98 -3.64
CA SER A 512 17.81 34.91 -4.83
C SER A 512 16.99 33.63 -4.70
N SER A 513 15.82 33.69 -4.05
CA SER A 513 14.52 34.09 -4.63
C SER A 513 14.05 33.08 -5.67
N LEU A 514 13.14 32.22 -5.21
CA LEU A 514 12.15 31.54 -6.03
C LEU A 514 11.52 32.56 -7.00
N ASN A 515 11.66 32.31 -8.29
CA ASN A 515 10.78 32.89 -9.29
C ASN A 515 10.29 31.76 -10.19
N VAL A 516 9.06 31.36 -9.93
CA VAL A 516 8.21 30.59 -10.83
C VAL A 516 7.76 31.55 -11.94
N GLY A 517 8.07 31.21 -13.18
CA GLY A 517 7.59 31.90 -14.38
C GLY A 517 7.49 30.90 -15.53
N PRO A 518 6.47 31.00 -16.40
CA PRO A 518 6.02 29.89 -17.23
C PRO A 518 6.98 29.66 -18.41
N LEU A 519 7.41 28.42 -18.60
CA LEU A 519 8.11 28.01 -19.81
C LEU A 519 7.11 28.03 -20.98
N VAL A 520 7.27 29.04 -21.83
CA VAL A 520 6.63 29.16 -23.12
C VAL A 520 7.07 27.97 -23.99
N SER A 521 6.07 27.19 -24.39
CA SER A 521 6.16 26.09 -25.34
C SER A 521 6.49 26.63 -26.75
N ASN A 522 7.76 26.57 -27.15
CA ASN A 522 8.15 26.70 -28.54
C ASN A 522 7.91 25.36 -29.27
N ASN A 523 6.67 25.15 -29.70
CA ASN A 523 6.34 24.17 -30.73
C ASN A 523 6.70 24.77 -32.10
N ALA A 524 7.93 24.57 -32.54
CA ALA A 524 8.26 24.69 -33.96
C ALA A 524 7.80 23.39 -34.66
N PHE A 525 6.55 23.39 -35.13
CA PHE A 525 6.06 22.43 -36.10
C PHE A 525 6.98 22.44 -37.33
N ILE A 526 7.65 21.32 -37.60
CA ILE A 526 8.15 21.02 -38.95
C ILE A 526 6.96 20.44 -39.71
N ASP A 527 6.33 21.27 -40.54
CA ASP A 527 5.29 20.86 -41.49
C ASP A 527 5.95 20.16 -42.69
N VAL A 528 5.86 18.83 -42.72
CA VAL A 528 6.43 17.99 -43.80
C VAL A 528 5.50 17.93 -45.04
N ARG A 529 4.39 18.68 -45.07
CA ARG A 529 3.46 18.70 -46.23
C ARG A 529 3.76 19.77 -47.27
N LYS A 530 4.88 20.49 -47.15
CA LYS A 530 5.34 21.42 -48.18
C LYS A 530 6.77 21.10 -48.62
N ASN A 531 6.90 20.05 -49.41
CA ASN A 531 8.02 19.93 -50.33
C ASN A 531 7.50 19.37 -51.67
N PRO A 532 7.23 20.22 -52.66
CA PRO A 532 7.07 19.78 -54.03
C PRO A 532 8.46 19.74 -54.66
N VAL A 533 8.92 18.53 -54.99
CA VAL A 533 9.65 18.09 -56.20
C VAL A 533 10.21 16.71 -55.93
#